data_AF-A0A7N0UL55-F1
#
_entry.id   AF-A0A7N0UL55-F1
#
_cell.length_a   1.000
_cell.length_b   1.000
_cell.length_c   1.000
_cell.angle_alpha   90.00
_cell.angle_beta   90.00
_cell.angle_gamma   90.00
#
_symmetry.space_group_name_H-M   'P 1'
#
loop_
_entity.id
_entity.type
_entity.pdbx_description
1 polymer ?
#
loop_
_entity_poly.entity_id
_entity_poly.type
_entity_poly.pdbx_seq_one_letter_code
_entity_poly.pdbx_strand_id
1 'polypeptide(L)'
;MAFPDVALTGLISEQWKDMGWQGANPSTDFRGCGFVSLENLLFFAKTYPDSFHRLLFKLGGERATWEYPFAVAGINITFMLIQMLDLLSAKPKCLPGINFVKLLGAYELMDAQWLAMEASYMEFNEVLQVTRMQLERELALEDLRRIIDLPAYNLLYH
;
A
#
# COMPACT_ATOMS: atom_id res chain seq x y z
N MET A 1 13.84 -10.08 0.01
CA MET A 1 13.08 -9.12 0.84
C MET A 1 12.60 -9.78 2.13
N ALA A 2 11.70 -10.77 2.09
CA ALA A 2 11.26 -11.45 3.32
C ALA A 2 12.33 -12.39 3.93
N PHE A 3 12.90 -13.28 3.12
CA PHE A 3 13.93 -14.23 3.52
C PHE A 3 15.11 -14.15 2.53
N PRO A 4 16.02 -13.16 2.66
CA PRO A 4 17.06 -12.92 1.67
C PRO A 4 18.07 -14.07 1.53
N ASP A 5 18.30 -14.82 2.61
CA ASP A 5 19.31 -15.89 2.66
C ASP A 5 18.74 -17.30 2.42
N VAL A 6 17.45 -17.39 2.07
CA VAL A 6 16.76 -18.67 1.85
C VAL A 6 16.42 -18.80 0.37
N ALA A 7 17.08 -19.75 -0.29
CA ALA A 7 16.77 -20.07 -1.69
C ALA A 7 15.39 -20.73 -1.79
N LEU A 8 14.54 -20.21 -2.69
CA LEU A 8 13.24 -20.81 -2.98
C LEU A 8 13.44 -22.14 -3.71
N THR A 9 12.91 -23.22 -3.15
CA THR A 9 13.03 -24.57 -3.73
C THR A 9 12.02 -24.82 -4.85
N GLY A 10 10.93 -24.05 -4.90
CA GLY A 10 9.93 -24.11 -5.95
C GLY A 10 8.79 -23.12 -5.74
N LEU A 11 8.02 -22.86 -6.80
CA LEU A 11 6.83 -22.01 -6.74
C LEU A 11 5.71 -22.62 -5.89
N ILE A 12 5.69 -23.95 -5.77
CA ILE A 12 4.86 -24.69 -4.81
C ILE A 12 5.83 -25.35 -3.82
N SER A 13 5.82 -24.87 -2.57
CA SER A 13 6.78 -25.26 -1.53
C SER A 13 6.23 -24.96 -0.15
N GLU A 14 6.57 -25.79 0.84
CA GLU A 14 6.22 -25.55 2.24
C GLU A 14 6.86 -24.26 2.80
N GLN A 15 7.92 -23.74 2.16
CA GLN A 15 8.57 -22.47 2.53
C GLN A 15 7.60 -21.28 2.56
N TRP A 16 6.51 -21.34 1.79
CA TRP A 16 5.51 -20.28 1.80
C TRP A 16 4.76 -20.19 3.14
N LYS A 17 4.70 -21.27 3.92
CA LYS A 17 4.09 -21.22 5.26
C LYS A 17 4.88 -20.36 6.23
N ASP A 18 6.21 -20.24 6.07
CA ASP A 18 7.05 -19.36 6.89
C ASP A 18 6.69 -17.88 6.69
N MET A 19 6.27 -17.52 5.49
CA MET A 19 5.72 -16.19 5.17
C MET A 19 4.28 -16.00 5.71
N GLY A 20 3.65 -17.07 6.19
CA GLY A 20 2.28 -17.08 6.67
C GLY A 20 1.23 -17.20 5.56
N TRP A 21 1.53 -17.87 4.45
CA TRP A 21 0.52 -18.28 3.46
C TRP A 21 -0.27 -19.49 3.94
N GLN A 22 -1.51 -19.69 3.47
CA GLN A 22 -2.37 -20.77 3.97
C GLN A 22 -1.85 -22.16 3.57
N GLY A 23 -1.13 -22.26 2.46
CA GLY A 23 -0.57 -23.51 1.97
C GLY A 23 0.72 -23.33 1.17
N ALA A 24 1.16 -24.44 0.56
CA ALA A 24 2.38 -24.47 -0.23
C ALA A 24 2.30 -23.69 -1.54
N ASN A 25 1.11 -23.25 -1.95
CA ASN A 25 0.92 -22.46 -3.16
C ASN A 25 0.23 -21.13 -2.82
N PRO A 26 0.97 -20.00 -2.73
CA PRO A 26 0.39 -18.72 -2.36
C PRO A 26 -0.60 -18.19 -3.41
N SER A 27 -0.57 -18.69 -4.65
CA SER A 27 -1.49 -18.22 -5.70
C SER A 27 -2.96 -18.50 -5.36
N THR A 28 -3.23 -19.49 -4.50
CA THR A 28 -4.59 -19.86 -4.11
C THR A 28 -5.21 -18.89 -3.09
N ASP A 29 -4.38 -18.10 -2.39
CA ASP A 29 -4.78 -17.19 -1.31
C ASP A 29 -5.32 -15.83 -1.82
N PHE A 30 -5.05 -15.47 -3.08
CA PHE A 30 -5.44 -14.16 -3.64
C PHE A 30 -6.93 -14.06 -4.05
N ARG A 31 -7.80 -14.92 -3.54
CA ARG A 31 -9.23 -14.93 -3.92
C ARG A 31 -9.96 -13.80 -3.17
N GLY A 32 -10.33 -12.73 -3.89
CA GLY A 32 -11.07 -11.56 -3.37
C GLY A 32 -10.38 -10.23 -3.66
N CYS A 33 -9.17 -10.02 -3.12
CA CYS A 33 -8.36 -8.83 -3.43
C CYS A 33 -7.55 -8.93 -4.71
N GLY A 34 -7.34 -10.15 -5.23
CA GLY A 34 -6.47 -10.39 -6.36
C GLY A 34 -5.08 -9.80 -6.17
N PHE A 35 -4.55 -9.28 -7.26
CA PHE A 35 -3.20 -8.75 -7.38
C PHE A 35 -2.92 -7.53 -6.47
N VAL A 36 -3.95 -6.76 -6.09
CA VAL A 36 -3.79 -5.57 -5.23
C VAL A 36 -3.20 -5.92 -3.86
N SER A 37 -3.58 -7.06 -3.28
CA SER A 37 -3.02 -7.51 -2.01
C SER A 37 -1.54 -7.90 -2.09
N LEU A 38 -1.10 -8.41 -3.25
CA LEU A 38 0.31 -8.67 -3.50
C LEU A 38 1.11 -7.37 -3.64
N GLU A 39 0.60 -6.42 -4.43
CA GLU A 39 1.21 -5.10 -4.59
C GLU A 39 1.33 -4.37 -3.25
N ASN A 40 0.31 -4.45 -2.39
CA ASN A 40 0.35 -3.86 -1.06
C ASN A 40 1.44 -4.51 -0.17
N LEU A 41 1.55 -5.84 -0.18
CA LEU A 41 2.62 -6.54 0.54
C LEU A 41 4.02 -6.18 0.02
N LEU A 42 4.18 -6.08 -1.31
CA LEU A 42 5.44 -5.69 -1.94
C LEU A 42 5.80 -4.24 -1.62
N PHE A 43 4.83 -3.33 -1.67
CA PHE A 43 5.00 -1.94 -1.29
C PHE A 43 5.44 -1.83 0.17
N PHE A 44 4.80 -2.57 1.08
CA PHE A 44 5.17 -2.56 2.50
C PHE A 44 6.61 -3.07 2.71
N ALA A 45 6.98 -4.17 2.06
CA ALA A 45 8.32 -4.74 2.14
C ALA A 45 9.42 -3.80 1.61
N LYS A 46 9.13 -3.03 0.56
CA LYS A 46 10.09 -2.12 -0.08
C LYS A 46 10.19 -0.77 0.65
N THR A 47 9.06 -0.24 1.11
CA THR A 47 8.97 1.12 1.64
C THR A 47 9.27 1.17 3.14
N TYR A 48 8.89 0.12 3.88
CA TYR A 48 9.06 0.05 5.33
C TYR A 48 9.68 -1.31 5.74
N PRO A 49 10.91 -1.61 5.29
CA PRO A 49 11.53 -2.93 5.48
C PRO A 49 11.65 -3.31 6.96
N ASP A 50 12.02 -2.38 7.84
CA ASP A 50 12.17 -2.66 9.28
C ASP A 50 10.83 -3.07 9.93
N SER A 51 9.78 -2.30 9.68
CA SER A 51 8.42 -2.63 10.13
C SER A 51 7.93 -3.95 9.54
N PHE A 52 8.20 -4.19 8.25
CA PHE A 52 7.84 -5.44 7.58
C PHE A 52 8.51 -6.64 8.26
N HIS A 53 9.82 -6.60 8.49
CA HIS A 53 10.54 -7.69 9.16
C HIS A 53 10.12 -7.85 10.61
N ARG A 54 9.93 -6.75 11.35
CA ARG A 54 9.46 -6.79 12.74
C ARG A 54 8.10 -7.49 12.84
N LEU A 55 7.17 -7.23 11.93
CA LEU A 55 5.84 -7.86 11.91
C LEU A 55 5.85 -9.28 11.35
N LEU A 56 6.67 -9.56 10.34
CA LEU A 56 6.86 -10.91 9.78
C LEU A 56 7.41 -11.86 10.85
N PHE A 57 8.49 -11.45 11.52
CA PHE A 57 9.21 -12.25 12.51
C PHE A 57 8.70 -12.06 13.95
N LYS A 58 7.64 -11.28 14.15
CA LYS A 58 6.98 -11.08 15.46
C LYS A 58 7.92 -10.56 16.55
N LEU A 59 8.87 -9.68 16.21
CA LEU A 59 10.00 -9.29 17.06
C LEU A 59 9.67 -8.37 18.25
N GLY A 60 8.38 -8.08 18.52
CA GLY A 60 7.99 -7.11 19.55
C GLY A 60 6.85 -7.61 20.43
N GLY A 61 6.95 -7.36 21.74
CA GLY A 61 5.95 -7.70 22.75
C GLY A 61 5.99 -9.16 23.20
N GLU A 62 5.20 -9.49 24.23
CA GLU A 62 4.93 -10.87 24.62
C GLU A 62 3.97 -11.51 23.62
N ARG A 63 4.31 -12.70 23.13
CA ARG A 63 3.67 -13.36 21.98
C ARG A 63 3.02 -14.67 22.36
N ALA A 64 1.93 -15.00 21.68
CA ALA A 64 1.24 -16.27 21.88
C ALA A 64 2.01 -17.40 21.19
N THR A 65 1.83 -18.64 21.66
CA THR A 65 2.41 -19.83 21.01
C THR A 65 1.93 -19.96 19.56
N TRP A 66 0.68 -19.55 19.28
CA TRP A 66 0.06 -19.60 17.96
C TRP A 66 -0.20 -18.18 17.45
N GLU A 67 0.73 -17.67 16.64
CA GLU A 67 0.68 -16.32 16.08
C GLU A 67 -0.16 -16.23 14.80
N TYR A 68 -0.55 -15.01 14.43
CA TYR A 68 -1.28 -14.78 13.19
C TYR A 68 -0.40 -15.04 11.96
N PRO A 69 -0.95 -15.67 10.90
CA PRO A 69 -0.25 -15.86 9.64
C PRO A 69 -0.06 -14.51 8.94
N PHE A 70 1.20 -14.07 8.78
CA PHE A 70 1.52 -12.71 8.33
C PHE A 70 0.93 -12.37 6.95
N ALA A 71 1.17 -13.19 5.92
CA ALA A 71 0.65 -12.94 4.58
C ALA A 71 -0.88 -12.96 4.52
N VAL A 72 -1.52 -13.97 5.12
CA VAL A 72 -2.98 -14.07 5.19
C VAL A 72 -3.59 -12.87 5.93
N ALA A 73 -2.97 -12.39 7.01
CA ALA A 73 -3.40 -11.18 7.70
C ALA A 73 -3.30 -9.94 6.78
N GLY A 74 -2.20 -9.80 6.03
CA GLY A 74 -2.02 -8.72 5.06
C GLY A 74 -3.09 -8.69 3.95
N ILE A 75 -3.48 -9.86 3.43
CA ILE A 75 -4.57 -9.98 2.44
C ILE A 75 -5.89 -9.50 3.04
N ASN A 76 -6.23 -9.97 4.25
CA ASN A 76 -7.48 -9.60 4.91
C ASN A 76 -7.53 -8.10 5.25
N ILE A 77 -6.42 -7.51 5.70
CA ILE A 77 -6.32 -6.06 5.92
C ILE A 77 -6.54 -5.31 4.60
N THR A 78 -5.92 -5.77 3.51
CA THR A 78 -6.10 -5.14 2.19
C THR A 78 -7.56 -5.22 1.75
N PHE A 79 -8.22 -6.37 1.95
CA PHE A 79 -9.63 -6.54 1.62
C PHE A 79 -10.52 -5.61 2.42
N MET A 80 -10.29 -5.55 3.72
CA MET A 80 -11.01 -4.65 4.63
C MET A 80 -10.82 -3.19 4.20
N LEU A 81 -9.60 -2.77 3.86
CA LEU A 81 -9.33 -1.42 3.36
C LEU A 81 -10.06 -1.14 2.05
N ILE A 82 -10.03 -2.07 1.09
CA ILE A 82 -10.76 -1.93 -0.18
C ILE A 82 -12.27 -1.73 0.07
N GLN A 83 -12.85 -2.50 0.99
CA GLN A 83 -14.26 -2.37 1.36
C GLN A 83 -14.57 -1.07 2.08
N MET A 84 -13.77 -0.72 3.11
CA MET A 84 -13.95 0.50 3.89
C MET A 84 -13.79 1.76 3.05
N LEU A 85 -12.85 1.73 2.10
CA LEU A 85 -12.54 2.83 1.20
C LEU A 85 -13.43 2.82 -0.08
N ASP A 86 -14.27 1.80 -0.24
CA ASP A 86 -15.13 1.61 -1.41
C ASP A 86 -14.37 1.70 -2.75
N LEU A 87 -13.13 1.18 -2.79
CA LEU A 87 -12.20 1.37 -3.92
C LEU A 87 -12.59 0.60 -5.19
N LEU A 88 -13.45 -0.42 -5.07
CA LEU A 88 -13.95 -1.18 -6.21
C LEU A 88 -15.22 -0.59 -6.82
N SER A 89 -15.78 0.46 -6.21
CA SER A 89 -16.90 1.18 -6.80
C SER A 89 -16.42 2.07 -7.95
N ALA A 90 -17.30 2.36 -8.91
CA ALA A 90 -16.98 3.29 -10.00
C ALA A 90 -16.61 4.70 -9.49
N LYS A 91 -17.05 5.07 -8.27
CA LYS A 91 -16.69 6.29 -7.54
C LYS A 91 -16.70 5.99 -6.04
N PRO A 92 -15.55 6.09 -5.32
CA PRO A 92 -15.50 5.86 -3.88
C PRO A 92 -16.56 6.69 -3.15
N LYS A 93 -17.38 6.05 -2.32
CA LYS A 93 -18.48 6.73 -1.61
C LYS A 93 -18.11 7.24 -0.23
N CYS A 94 -16.95 6.85 0.31
CA CYS A 94 -16.49 7.32 1.61
C CYS A 94 -15.38 8.37 1.46
N LEU A 95 -15.40 9.37 2.34
CA LEU A 95 -14.45 10.47 2.34
C LEU A 95 -12.97 10.00 2.35
N PRO A 96 -12.55 9.01 3.16
CA PRO A 96 -11.19 8.50 3.11
C PRO A 96 -10.82 7.85 1.76
N GLY A 97 -11.75 7.13 1.12
CA GLY A 97 -11.55 6.51 -0.19
C GLY A 97 -11.44 7.54 -1.31
N ILE A 98 -12.27 8.59 -1.24
CA ILE A 98 -12.19 9.76 -2.11
C ILE A 98 -10.79 10.39 -2.00
N ASN A 99 -10.31 10.63 -0.78
CA ASN A 99 -9.00 11.25 -0.55
C ASN A 99 -7.83 10.36 -0.98
N PHE A 100 -7.94 9.04 -0.82
CA PHE A 100 -6.94 8.10 -1.33
C PHE A 100 -6.86 8.12 -2.86
N VAL A 101 -7.99 8.08 -3.56
CA VAL A 101 -8.03 8.17 -5.03
C VAL A 101 -7.53 9.53 -5.51
N LYS A 102 -7.85 10.63 -4.83
CA LYS A 102 -7.29 11.97 -5.13
C LYS A 102 -5.76 11.98 -5.03
N LEU A 103 -5.19 11.34 -4.00
CA LEU A 103 -3.73 11.25 -3.85
C LEU A 103 -3.08 10.42 -4.96
N LEU A 104 -3.70 9.30 -5.38
CA LEU A 104 -3.22 8.53 -6.52
C LEU A 104 -3.33 9.34 -7.83
N GLY A 105 -4.46 10.02 -8.03
CA GLY A 105 -4.67 10.91 -9.17
C GLY A 105 -3.70 12.08 -9.23
N ALA A 106 -3.11 12.51 -8.11
CA ALA A 106 -2.10 13.56 -8.09
C ALA A 106 -0.84 13.22 -8.91
N TYR A 107 -0.43 11.96 -8.95
CA TYR A 107 0.72 11.52 -9.74
C TYR A 107 0.42 11.59 -11.24
N GLU A 108 -0.72 11.03 -11.66
CA GLU A 108 -1.20 11.09 -13.04
C GLU A 108 -1.44 12.55 -13.49
N LEU A 109 -1.99 13.38 -12.60
CA LEU A 109 -2.19 14.80 -12.85
C LEU A 109 -0.86 15.54 -12.98
N MET A 110 0.15 15.21 -12.15
CA MET A 110 1.48 15.77 -12.30
C MET A 110 2.09 15.41 -13.66
N ASP A 111 1.99 14.15 -14.07
CA ASP A 111 2.48 13.68 -15.38
C ASP A 111 1.74 14.37 -16.53
N ALA A 112 0.42 14.49 -16.45
CA ALA A 112 -0.37 15.22 -17.44
C ALA A 112 0.02 16.70 -17.54
N GLN A 113 0.28 17.38 -16.42
CA GLN A 113 0.77 18.77 -16.42
C GLN A 113 2.19 18.85 -16.99
N TRP A 114 3.06 17.90 -16.64
CA TRP A 114 4.41 17.80 -17.19
C TRP A 114 4.39 17.73 -18.71
N LEU A 115 3.55 16.85 -19.26
CA LEU A 115 3.38 16.68 -20.70
C LEU A 115 2.73 17.91 -21.35
N ALA A 116 1.70 18.49 -20.74
CA ALA A 116 0.98 19.65 -21.27
C ALA A 116 1.84 20.93 -21.30
N MET A 117 2.78 21.06 -20.37
CA MET A 117 3.72 22.18 -20.30
C MET A 117 4.96 21.98 -21.18
N GLU A 118 5.11 20.82 -21.83
CA GLU A 118 6.35 20.40 -22.50
C GLU A 118 7.57 20.58 -21.58
N ALA A 119 7.37 20.26 -20.30
CA ALA A 119 8.29 20.65 -19.24
C ALA A 119 9.63 19.90 -19.33
N SER A 120 10.71 20.63 -19.07
CA SER A 120 12.01 20.06 -18.77
C SER A 120 12.23 20.03 -17.26
N TYR A 121 13.36 19.46 -16.83
CA TYR A 121 13.76 19.48 -15.44
C TYR A 121 13.80 20.89 -14.83
N MET A 122 14.08 21.92 -15.65
CA MET A 122 14.12 23.32 -15.20
C MET A 122 12.75 23.82 -14.71
N GLU A 123 11.66 23.27 -15.26
CA GLU A 123 10.28 23.63 -14.94
C GLU A 123 9.68 22.73 -13.85
N PHE A 124 10.46 21.82 -13.25
CA PHE A 124 9.94 20.85 -12.25
C PHE A 124 9.15 21.52 -11.12
N ASN A 125 9.66 22.63 -10.59
CA ASN A 125 8.96 23.37 -9.54
C ASN A 125 7.68 24.04 -10.05
N GLU A 126 7.65 24.50 -11.30
CA GLU A 126 6.47 25.11 -11.90
C GLU A 126 5.37 24.06 -12.14
N VAL A 127 5.74 22.88 -12.66
CA VAL A 127 4.82 21.74 -12.82
C VAL A 127 4.22 21.36 -11.46
N LEU A 128 5.05 21.23 -10.42
CA LEU A 128 4.55 20.93 -9.07
C LEU A 128 3.59 22.01 -8.54
N GLN A 129 3.83 23.30 -8.82
CA GLN A 129 2.92 24.37 -8.43
C GLN A 129 1.59 24.28 -9.17
N VAL A 130 1.60 24.00 -10.47
CA VAL A 130 0.37 23.85 -11.26
C VAL A 130 -0.44 22.63 -10.82
N THR A 131 0.22 21.48 -10.62
CA THR A 131 -0.40 20.28 -10.05
C THR A 131 -1.00 20.57 -8.68
N ARG A 132 -0.25 21.26 -7.80
CA ARG A 132 -0.74 21.67 -6.48
C ARG A 132 -1.98 22.56 -6.59
N MET A 133 -1.97 23.60 -7.43
CA MET A 133 -3.12 24.50 -7.58
C MET A 133 -4.37 23.75 -8.05
N GLN A 134 -4.21 22.80 -8.97
CA GLN A 134 -5.30 21.97 -9.46
C GLN A 134 -5.83 21.04 -8.36
N LEU A 135 -4.94 20.38 -7.60
CA LEU A 135 -5.32 19.57 -6.44
C LEU A 135 -5.97 20.39 -5.35
N GLU A 136 -5.49 21.60 -5.05
CA GLU A 136 -6.09 22.50 -4.06
C GLU A 136 -7.52 22.90 -4.46
N ARG A 137 -7.79 23.13 -5.75
CA ARG A 137 -9.15 23.34 -6.27
C ARG A 137 -10.04 22.10 -6.11
N GLU A 138 -9.51 20.91 -6.35
CA GLU A 138 -10.24 19.65 -6.22
C GLU A 138 -10.40 19.17 -4.76
N LEU A 139 -9.48 19.58 -3.87
CA LEU A 139 -9.48 19.27 -2.43
C LEU A 139 -10.24 20.30 -1.61
N ALA A 140 -10.39 21.54 -2.10
CA ALA A 140 -11.37 22.49 -1.58
C ALA A 140 -12.82 21.94 -1.62
N LEU A 141 -13.03 20.81 -2.29
CA LEU A 141 -14.28 20.09 -2.33
C LEU A 141 -14.49 19.10 -1.17
N GLU A 142 -13.51 18.73 -0.31
CA GLU A 142 -13.73 17.96 0.95
C GLU A 142 -12.45 17.62 1.77
N ASP A 143 -12.59 17.42 3.10
CA ASP A 143 -11.51 17.37 4.12
C ASP A 143 -10.92 15.96 4.42
N LEU A 144 -9.71 15.70 3.94
CA LEU A 144 -8.61 14.99 4.63
C LEU A 144 -7.33 15.26 3.81
N ARG A 145 -6.31 15.92 4.40
CA ARG A 145 -5.27 16.59 3.60
C ARG A 145 -4.04 15.73 3.30
N ARG A 146 -3.57 14.86 4.22
CA ARG A 146 -2.39 14.01 4.00
C ARG A 146 -2.41 12.71 4.82
N ILE A 147 -1.78 11.67 4.28
CA ILE A 147 -1.60 10.36 4.96
C ILE A 147 -0.74 10.48 6.23
N ILE A 148 0.24 11.39 6.26
CA ILE A 148 1.14 11.58 7.41
C ILE A 148 0.44 12.12 8.65
N ASP A 149 -0.76 12.68 8.49
CA ASP A 149 -1.54 13.23 9.60
C ASP A 149 -2.32 12.11 10.34
N LEU A 150 -2.26 10.86 9.86
CA LEU A 150 -2.87 9.70 10.52
C LEU A 150 -1.99 9.24 11.70
N PRO A 151 -2.53 9.06 12.92
CA PRO A 151 -1.76 8.55 14.06
C PRO A 151 -1.06 7.21 13.80
N ALA A 152 -1.65 6.35 12.95
CA ALA A 152 -1.07 5.08 12.54
C ALA A 152 0.23 5.23 11.73
N TYR A 153 0.48 6.38 11.10
CA TYR A 153 1.69 6.64 10.31
C TYR A 153 2.96 6.58 11.17
N ASN A 154 2.89 7.02 12.43
CA ASN A 154 4.02 6.98 13.36
C ASN A 154 4.49 5.53 13.63
N LEU A 155 3.60 4.55 13.51
CA LEU A 155 3.91 3.14 13.77
C LEU A 155 4.81 2.50 12.70
N LEU A 156 4.98 3.14 11.55
CA LEU A 156 5.77 2.63 10.42
C LEU A 156 7.28 2.77 10.64
N TYR A 157 7.71 3.63 11.57
CA TYR A 157 9.12 3.93 11.84
C TYR A 157 9.58 3.50 13.25
N HIS A 158 8.83 2.59 13.88
CA HIS A 158 9.14 2.01 15.18
C HIS A 158 9.60 0.55 15.07
#